data_AF-A0A9P6YQV6-F1
#
_entry.id   AF-A0A9P6YQV6-F1
#
_cell.length_a   1.000
_cell.length_b   1.000
_cell.length_c   1.000
_cell.angle_alpha   90.00
_cell.angle_beta   90.00
_cell.angle_gamma   90.00
#
_symmetry.space_group_name_H-M   'P 1'
#
loop_
_entity.id
_entity.type
_entity.pdbx_description
1 polymer ?
#
loop_
_entity_poly.entity_id
_entity_poly.type
_entity_poly.pdbx_seq_one_letter_code
_entity_poly.pdbx_strand_id
1 'polypeptide(L)'
;MLSLESWEEKTQLSDVQKQTVHDLQEACMDLPLPSSWYVNKWTHSPIHTPPLKRNLSTADLLSSPQPTKDTIETLQSFHDWFAVLEQEMDQGDVYRDHLQKVVRYRDACDHFLACLGETKEVLEKVEGDYGWVLEKTRMVQAEPILKHQLQLTRLVDGLTDRLNYFNPLENVARLLNSSKENVCLDPAFIPVLSQLDQCIAYMNEHAHYRDAELYLIRFRQYMTRGMTLIKMYAVSTLKHLGQEIYKQLKDPSVSIGKQTTVCFVKFKSMAPTMKSLIHQIEKRCKEHQEYQSLYDDILYTYFQTRHYLLVPIITRKLQSDTTGLVSMAKSECAYMMNMCTDEFNLYHHFFQSSEEDRLYQYLELLTQQFYNHLWSKINREQDKKTLSELCSLFTMYVTQDEQHNHFEEEEKRLKFGRLIQNILKDTQGKLLNHPN
;
A
#
# COMPACT_ATOMS: atom_id res chain seq x y z
N MET A 1 2.03 -25.77 0.64
CA MET A 1 1.90 -26.96 1.50
C MET A 1 2.52 -28.12 0.75
N LEU A 2 3.60 -28.72 1.25
CA LEU A 2 4.12 -29.98 0.70
C LEU A 2 3.14 -31.10 1.08
N SER A 3 2.73 -31.94 0.13
CA SER A 3 1.87 -33.10 0.40
C SER A 3 2.63 -34.14 1.23
N LEU A 4 1.90 -34.91 2.04
CA LEU A 4 2.43 -36.00 2.87
C LEU A 4 3.25 -36.99 2.02
N GLU A 5 2.78 -37.26 0.80
CA GLU A 5 3.45 -38.11 -0.19
C GLU A 5 4.84 -37.59 -0.58
N SER A 6 5.01 -36.27 -0.74
CA SER A 6 6.32 -35.68 -1.07
C SER A 6 7.32 -35.69 0.11
N TRP A 7 6.80 -35.86 1.33
CA TRP A 7 7.59 -36.00 2.54
C TRP A 7 8.04 -37.45 2.70
N GLU A 8 7.14 -38.41 2.47
CA GLU A 8 7.45 -39.85 2.48
C GLU A 8 8.43 -40.26 1.39
N GLU A 9 8.35 -39.66 0.19
CA GLU A 9 9.33 -39.91 -0.89
C GLU A 9 10.75 -39.49 -0.51
N LYS A 10 10.90 -38.46 0.34
CA LYS A 10 12.19 -37.91 0.75
C LYS A 10 12.77 -38.55 2.01
N THR A 11 11.99 -39.35 2.74
CA THR A 11 12.41 -40.04 3.97
C THR A 11 12.63 -41.53 3.78
N GLN A 12 12.46 -42.07 2.57
CA GLN A 12 12.79 -43.46 2.28
C GLN A 12 14.30 -43.68 2.36
N LEU A 13 14.72 -44.47 3.36
CA LEU A 13 16.10 -44.92 3.50
C LEU A 13 16.52 -45.66 2.22
N SER A 14 17.70 -45.33 1.69
CA SER A 14 18.25 -46.04 0.53
C SER A 14 18.55 -47.49 0.90
N ASP A 15 18.62 -48.37 -0.10
CA ASP A 15 18.89 -49.80 0.16
C ASP A 15 20.24 -50.02 0.87
N VAL A 16 21.22 -49.14 0.62
CA VAL A 16 22.51 -49.13 1.33
C VAL A 16 22.32 -48.75 2.81
N GLN A 17 21.48 -47.77 3.11
CA GLN A 17 21.21 -47.35 4.48
C GLN A 17 20.44 -48.43 5.26
N LYS A 18 19.47 -49.08 4.62
CA LYS A 18 18.75 -50.23 5.18
C LYS A 18 19.70 -51.40 5.45
N GLN A 19 20.63 -51.66 4.54
CA GLN A 19 21.65 -52.69 4.72
C GLN A 19 22.56 -52.37 5.93
N THR A 20 23.05 -51.13 6.07
CA THR A 20 23.85 -50.75 7.26
C THR A 20 23.09 -50.86 8.58
N VAL A 21 21.77 -50.61 8.58
CA VAL A 21 20.94 -50.83 9.78
C VAL A 21 20.85 -52.33 10.10
N HIS A 22 20.73 -53.17 9.07
CA HIS A 22 20.72 -54.62 9.24
C HIS A 22 22.09 -55.15 9.71
N ASP A 23 23.18 -54.63 9.16
CA ASP A 23 24.55 -54.99 9.53
C ASP A 23 24.86 -54.53 10.98
N LEU A 24 24.37 -53.36 11.39
CA LEU A 24 24.45 -52.90 12.78
C LEU A 24 23.58 -53.73 13.73
N GLN A 25 22.40 -54.16 13.29
CA GLN A 25 21.53 -55.03 14.06
C GLN A 25 22.17 -56.42 14.26
N GLU A 26 22.80 -56.97 13.23
CA GLU A 26 23.55 -58.23 13.29
C GLU A 26 24.79 -58.09 14.19
N ALA A 27 25.55 -57.00 14.07
CA ALA A 27 26.69 -56.72 14.94
C ALA A 27 26.28 -56.52 16.41
N CYS A 28 25.09 -55.97 16.67
CA CYS A 28 24.54 -55.82 18.01
C CYS A 28 24.03 -57.15 18.60
N MET A 29 23.66 -58.13 17.77
CA MET A 29 23.28 -59.47 18.21
C MET A 29 24.49 -60.29 18.67
N ASP A 30 25.68 -59.98 18.16
CA ASP A 30 26.94 -60.65 18.48
C ASP A 30 27.81 -59.93 19.53
N LEU A 31 27.27 -58.97 20.31
CA LEU A 31 28.02 -58.35 21.41
C LEU A 31 28.38 -59.42 22.47
N PRO A 32 29.65 -59.81 22.65
CA PRO A 32 30.02 -60.65 23.77
C PRO A 32 29.92 -59.81 25.05
N LEU A 33 29.26 -60.36 26.07
CA LEU A 33 29.21 -59.76 27.40
C LEU A 33 30.63 -59.50 27.93
N PRO A 34 30.85 -58.41 28.70
CA PRO A 34 32.13 -58.13 29.34
C PRO A 34 32.65 -59.35 30.10
N SER A 35 33.95 -59.62 30.01
CA SER A 35 34.64 -60.83 30.49
C SER A 35 34.52 -61.13 31.99
N SER A 36 33.83 -60.29 32.78
CA SER A 36 33.45 -60.57 34.17
C SER A 36 32.22 -61.50 34.30
N TRP A 37 31.51 -61.82 33.21
CA TRP A 37 30.30 -62.64 33.25
C TRP A 37 30.54 -64.16 33.04
N TYR A 38 31.75 -64.57 32.65
CA TYR A 38 32.10 -65.99 32.49
C TYR A 38 32.76 -66.57 33.76
N VAL A 39 31.97 -66.79 34.82
CA VAL A 39 32.28 -67.79 35.86
C VAL A 39 31.05 -68.66 36.13
N ASN A 40 31.04 -69.79 35.42
CA ASN A 40 30.33 -71.06 35.58
C ASN A 40 29.09 -71.18 36.49
N LYS A 41 27.96 -71.38 35.79
CA LYS A 41 26.95 -72.43 35.95
C LYS A 41 26.83 -73.15 37.31
N TRP A 42 25.70 -72.86 37.96
CA TRP A 42 25.03 -73.72 38.93
C TRP A 42 24.89 -75.19 38.47
N THR A 43 25.28 -76.11 39.35
CA THR A 43 24.62 -77.41 39.49
C THR A 43 23.65 -77.32 40.67
N HIS A 44 22.36 -77.53 40.39
CA HIS A 44 21.24 -77.43 41.33
C HIS A 44 21.38 -78.33 42.56
N SER A 45 20.95 -77.84 43.73
CA SER A 45 20.01 -78.57 44.61
C SER A 45 19.39 -77.63 45.67
N PRO A 46 18.17 -77.95 46.14
CA PRO A 46 17.16 -76.99 46.55
C PRO A 46 17.28 -76.53 48.01
N ILE A 47 17.13 -75.23 48.26
CA ILE A 47 17.03 -74.67 49.60
C ILE A 47 15.57 -74.76 50.05
N HIS A 48 15.28 -75.74 50.89
CA HIS A 48 14.14 -75.72 51.79
C HIS A 48 14.65 -75.96 53.20
N THR A 49 14.61 -74.93 54.06
CA THR A 49 14.48 -75.08 55.52
C THR A 49 13.95 -73.78 56.14
N PRO A 50 13.26 -73.86 57.30
CA PRO A 50 11.96 -73.24 57.51
C PRO A 50 12.03 -72.09 58.56
N PRO A 51 10.91 -71.58 59.14
CA PRO A 51 10.79 -70.20 59.64
C PRO A 51 11.50 -69.95 60.97
N LEU A 52 11.96 -68.71 61.19
CA LEU A 52 12.27 -68.19 62.52
C LEU A 52 11.00 -68.14 63.37
N LYS A 53 10.91 -69.01 64.38
CA LYS A 53 10.06 -68.80 65.56
C LYS A 53 10.95 -68.37 66.73
N ARG A 54 10.64 -67.17 67.27
CA ARG A 54 10.70 -66.70 68.68
C ARG A 54 11.70 -67.36 69.64
N ASN A 55 12.39 -66.68 70.56
CA ASN A 55 12.46 -65.30 71.07
C ASN A 55 13.74 -65.27 71.91
N LEU A 56 14.61 -64.26 71.82
CA LEU A 56 15.41 -63.86 72.99
C LEU A 56 15.52 -62.33 73.02
N SER A 57 15.03 -61.75 74.11
CA SER A 57 15.19 -60.35 74.48
C SER A 57 16.66 -60.07 74.80
N THR A 58 17.09 -58.86 74.50
CA THR A 58 18.43 -58.31 74.81
C THR A 58 18.74 -58.23 76.32
N ALA A 59 17.85 -58.70 77.21
CA ALA A 59 17.99 -58.64 78.66
C ALA A 59 18.61 -59.88 79.35
N ASP A 60 18.45 -61.11 78.86
CA ASP A 60 18.90 -62.32 79.61
C ASP A 60 20.20 -62.96 79.10
N LEU A 61 20.74 -62.47 77.97
CA LEU A 61 22.10 -62.76 77.48
C LEU A 61 23.19 -62.21 78.42
N LEU A 62 22.81 -61.54 79.51
CA LEU A 62 23.67 -61.10 80.62
C LEU A 62 23.71 -62.10 81.80
N SER A 63 23.10 -63.28 81.65
CA SER A 63 23.28 -64.38 82.59
C SER A 63 24.70 -64.94 82.43
N SER A 64 25.65 -64.39 83.18
CA SER A 64 26.88 -65.10 83.51
C SER A 64 26.49 -66.48 84.05
N PRO A 65 26.92 -67.60 83.44
CA PRO A 65 27.11 -68.78 84.24
C PRO A 65 28.13 -68.37 85.29
N GLN A 66 27.70 -68.38 86.55
CA GLN A 66 28.65 -68.32 87.66
C GLN A 66 29.72 -69.39 87.40
N PRO A 67 31.00 -69.08 87.65
CA PRO A 67 32.03 -70.10 87.56
C PRO A 67 31.60 -71.25 88.47
N THR A 68 31.45 -72.44 87.91
CA THR A 68 31.50 -73.66 88.72
C THR A 68 32.87 -73.64 89.39
N LYS A 69 32.87 -73.16 90.64
CA LYS A 69 33.97 -73.35 91.60
C LYS A 69 34.01 -74.82 91.99
N ASP A 70 34.29 -75.68 91.01
CA ASP A 70 34.69 -77.05 91.28
C ASP A 70 36.20 -77.08 91.11
N THR A 71 36.86 -77.28 92.25
CA THR A 71 38.30 -77.42 92.39
C THR A 71 38.81 -78.45 91.38
N ILE A 72 39.75 -78.04 90.52
CA ILE A 72 40.41 -78.94 89.56
C ILE A 72 41.33 -79.86 90.37
N GLU A 73 40.79 -80.94 90.91
CA GLU A 73 41.53 -81.90 91.74
C GLU A 73 41.95 -83.16 90.96
N THR A 74 41.46 -83.32 89.72
CA THR A 74 41.78 -84.46 88.85
C THR A 74 42.14 -83.98 87.43
N LEU A 75 43.11 -84.63 86.77
CA LEU A 75 43.57 -84.30 85.41
C LEU A 75 42.41 -84.24 84.39
N GLN A 76 41.39 -85.11 84.56
CA GLN A 76 40.18 -85.09 83.73
C GLN A 76 39.36 -83.80 83.89
N SER A 77 39.18 -83.29 85.10
CA SER A 77 38.47 -82.02 85.31
C SER A 77 39.20 -80.80 84.73
N PHE A 78 40.54 -80.84 84.63
CA PHE A 78 41.32 -79.82 83.91
C PHE A 78 41.03 -79.88 82.41
N HIS A 79 41.02 -81.09 81.83
CA HIS A 79 40.71 -81.28 80.41
C HIS A 79 39.28 -80.87 80.08
N ASP A 80 38.31 -81.14 80.96
CA ASP A 80 36.92 -80.74 80.74
C ASP A 80 36.75 -79.21 80.81
N TRP A 81 37.38 -78.52 81.76
CA TRP A 81 37.38 -77.05 81.83
C TRP A 81 38.14 -76.40 80.67
N PHE A 82 39.30 -76.94 80.31
CA PHE A 82 40.09 -76.46 79.17
C PHE A 82 39.33 -76.66 77.87
N ALA A 83 38.62 -77.78 77.69
CA ALA A 83 37.77 -78.02 76.52
C ALA A 83 36.62 -77.00 76.43
N VAL A 84 36.01 -76.60 77.54
CA VAL A 84 35.00 -75.53 77.56
C VAL A 84 35.61 -74.18 77.19
N LEU A 85 36.81 -73.87 77.69
CA LEU A 85 37.50 -72.61 77.40
C LEU A 85 38.03 -72.55 75.95
N GLU A 86 38.51 -73.67 75.43
CA GLU A 86 38.90 -73.87 74.03
C GLU A 86 37.67 -73.72 73.11
N GLN A 87 36.52 -74.26 73.52
CA GLN A 87 35.25 -74.10 72.82
C GLN A 87 34.70 -72.64 72.88
N GLU A 88 34.96 -71.89 73.95
CA GLU A 88 34.64 -70.46 74.04
C GLU A 88 35.59 -69.59 73.21
N MET A 89 36.88 -69.96 73.14
CA MET A 89 37.86 -69.30 72.26
C MET A 89 37.55 -69.53 70.78
N ASP A 90 37.20 -70.76 70.40
CA ASP A 90 36.74 -71.10 69.04
C ASP A 90 35.48 -70.31 68.66
N GLN A 91 34.56 -70.10 69.60
CA GLN A 91 33.40 -69.22 69.38
C GLN A 91 33.82 -67.75 69.21
N GLY A 92 34.77 -67.26 69.99
CA GLY A 92 35.33 -65.90 69.89
C GLY A 92 35.99 -65.62 68.53
N ASP A 93 36.69 -66.60 67.96
CA ASP A 93 37.32 -66.49 66.64
C ASP A 93 36.29 -66.42 65.50
N VAL A 94 35.18 -67.15 65.62
CA VAL A 94 34.04 -67.04 64.70
C VAL A 94 33.42 -65.65 64.75
N TYR A 95 33.24 -65.05 65.94
CA TYR A 95 32.75 -63.67 66.06
C TYR A 95 33.72 -62.64 65.47
N ARG A 96 35.04 -62.83 65.63
CA ARG A 96 36.07 -61.96 65.03
C ARG A 96 36.08 -62.04 63.51
N ASP A 97 35.93 -63.24 62.94
CA ASP A 97 35.83 -63.43 61.49
C ASP A 97 34.55 -62.79 60.91
N HIS A 98 33.41 -62.95 61.60
CA HIS A 98 32.18 -62.25 61.22
C HIS A 98 32.32 -60.72 61.30
N LEU A 99 32.95 -60.20 62.36
CA LEU A 99 33.20 -58.77 62.50
C LEU A 99 34.13 -58.26 61.40
N GLN A 100 35.18 -59.01 61.06
CA GLN A 100 36.10 -58.67 59.96
C GLN A 100 35.40 -58.67 58.60
N LYS A 101 34.49 -59.62 58.34
CA LYS A 101 33.64 -59.62 57.14
C LYS A 101 32.75 -58.38 57.09
N VAL A 102 32.10 -58.02 58.21
CA VAL A 102 31.25 -56.81 58.28
C VAL A 102 32.06 -55.54 58.05
N VAL A 103 33.26 -55.44 58.63
CA VAL A 103 34.18 -54.31 58.40
C VAL A 103 34.57 -54.22 56.92
N ARG A 104 34.92 -55.34 56.28
CA ARG A 104 35.23 -55.36 54.84
C ARG A 104 34.02 -54.95 53.98
N TYR A 105 32.81 -55.38 54.33
CA TYR A 105 31.60 -54.95 53.63
C TYR A 105 31.33 -53.46 53.82
N ARG A 106 31.54 -52.92 55.02
CA ARG A 106 31.43 -51.48 55.27
C ARG A 106 32.44 -50.71 54.43
N ASP A 107 33.71 -51.09 54.47
CA ASP A 107 34.77 -50.40 53.72
C ASP A 107 34.53 -50.48 52.20
N ALA A 108 33.99 -51.60 51.70
CA ALA A 108 33.54 -51.73 50.32
C ALA A 108 32.36 -50.80 50.00
N CYS A 109 31.36 -50.71 50.88
CA CYS A 109 30.24 -49.77 50.73
C CYS A 109 30.72 -48.31 50.75
N ASP A 110 31.67 -47.95 51.63
CA ASP A 110 32.25 -46.61 51.69
C ASP A 110 33.01 -46.28 50.40
N HIS A 111 33.76 -47.25 49.85
CA HIS A 111 34.40 -47.09 48.54
C HIS A 111 33.38 -46.94 47.41
N PHE A 112 32.30 -47.74 47.39
CA PHE A 112 31.23 -47.58 46.41
C PHE A 112 30.53 -46.22 46.51
N LEU A 113 30.30 -45.73 47.73
CA LEU A 113 29.71 -44.41 47.94
C LEU A 113 30.64 -43.29 47.46
N ALA A 114 31.95 -43.41 47.69
CA ALA A 114 32.94 -42.48 47.16
C ALA A 114 32.92 -42.49 45.62
N CYS A 115 32.97 -43.66 44.99
CA CYS A 115 32.87 -43.79 43.53
C CYS A 115 31.57 -43.20 42.99
N LEU A 116 30.42 -43.44 43.63
CA LEU A 116 29.15 -42.84 43.26
C LEU A 116 29.16 -41.32 43.39
N GLY A 117 29.81 -40.78 44.42
CA GLY A 117 30.04 -39.34 44.59
C GLY A 117 30.82 -38.76 43.42
N GLU A 118 31.95 -39.37 43.06
CA GLU A 118 32.76 -38.96 41.90
C GLU A 118 31.97 -39.05 40.59
N THR A 119 31.21 -40.13 40.39
CA THR A 119 30.41 -40.30 39.15
C THR A 119 29.32 -39.24 39.05
N LYS A 120 28.71 -38.88 40.18
CA LYS A 120 27.71 -37.82 40.26
C LYS A 120 28.32 -36.46 39.93
N GLU A 121 29.49 -36.13 40.48
CA GLU A 121 30.19 -34.88 40.15
C GLU A 121 30.52 -34.78 38.66
N VAL A 122 30.98 -35.88 38.05
CA VAL A 122 31.21 -35.92 36.59
C VAL A 122 29.90 -35.72 35.83
N LEU A 123 28.79 -36.33 36.26
CA LEU A 123 27.50 -36.18 35.61
C LEU A 123 26.97 -34.74 35.70
N GLU A 124 27.05 -34.12 36.88
CA GLU A 124 26.66 -32.72 37.09
C GLU A 124 27.50 -31.78 36.22
N LYS A 125 28.80 -32.07 36.08
CA LYS A 125 29.68 -31.32 35.18
C LYS A 125 29.28 -31.49 33.71
N VAL A 126 29.01 -32.72 33.27
CA VAL A 126 28.57 -33.00 31.89
C VAL A 126 27.22 -32.34 31.59
N GLU A 127 26.29 -32.34 32.54
CA GLU A 127 25.01 -31.65 32.41
C GLU A 127 25.20 -30.13 32.27
N GLY A 128 26.07 -29.54 33.09
CA GLY A 128 26.44 -28.13 33.00
C GLY A 128 27.11 -27.78 31.66
N ASP A 129 28.07 -28.58 31.23
CA ASP A 129 28.78 -28.42 29.96
C ASP A 129 27.81 -28.59 28.77
N TYR A 130 26.89 -29.55 28.81
CA TYR A 130 25.86 -29.74 27.79
C TYR A 130 24.91 -28.54 27.71
N GLY A 131 24.42 -28.04 28.84
CA GLY A 131 23.56 -26.84 28.90
C GLY A 131 24.27 -25.61 28.34
N TRP A 132 25.55 -25.44 28.65
CA TRP A 132 26.38 -24.35 28.11
C TRP A 132 26.58 -24.48 26.59
N VAL A 133 26.92 -25.68 26.09
CA VAL A 133 27.09 -25.93 24.66
C VAL A 133 25.78 -25.71 23.91
N LEU A 134 24.65 -26.16 24.46
CA LEU A 134 23.33 -26.00 23.85
C LEU A 134 22.97 -24.51 23.73
N GLU A 135 23.12 -23.74 24.81
CA GLU A 135 22.83 -22.30 24.77
C GLU A 135 23.78 -21.54 23.84
N LYS A 136 25.08 -21.89 23.86
CA LYS A 136 26.06 -21.26 22.97
C LYS A 136 25.80 -21.59 21.50
N THR A 137 25.46 -22.84 21.21
CA THR A 137 25.11 -23.29 19.85
C THR A 137 23.83 -22.62 19.36
N ARG A 138 22.81 -22.51 20.21
CA ARG A 138 21.56 -21.81 19.91
C ARG A 138 21.80 -20.34 19.57
N MET A 139 22.60 -19.62 20.36
CA MET A 139 22.96 -18.23 20.08
C MET A 139 23.75 -18.09 18.77
N VAL A 140 24.80 -18.91 18.58
CA VAL A 140 25.70 -18.81 17.43
C VAL A 140 25.00 -19.17 16.12
N GLN A 141 24.07 -20.13 16.12
CA GLN A 141 23.36 -20.54 14.91
C GLN A 141 22.15 -19.64 14.60
N ALA A 142 21.37 -19.22 15.60
CA ALA A 142 20.15 -18.46 15.35
C ALA A 142 20.40 -17.01 14.94
N GLU A 143 21.39 -16.33 15.54
CA GLU A 143 21.64 -14.92 15.28
C GLU A 143 22.06 -14.60 13.83
N PRO A 144 23.03 -15.29 13.19
CA PRO A 144 23.39 -15.02 11.80
C PRO A 144 22.26 -15.39 10.83
N ILE A 145 21.50 -16.45 11.10
CA ILE A 145 20.35 -16.87 10.28
C ILE A 145 19.26 -15.80 10.33
N LEU A 146 18.93 -15.29 11.52
CA LEU A 146 17.96 -14.22 11.69
C LEU A 146 18.40 -12.93 10.99
N LYS A 147 19.68 -12.55 11.13
CA LYS A 147 20.27 -11.40 10.42
C LYS A 147 20.15 -11.57 8.91
N HIS A 148 20.48 -12.75 8.39
CA HIS A 148 20.40 -13.03 6.97
C HIS A 148 18.96 -13.02 6.46
N GLN A 149 18.01 -13.59 7.21
CA GLN A 149 16.59 -13.49 6.86
C GLN A 149 16.10 -12.05 6.83
N LEU A 150 16.42 -11.24 7.84
CA LEU A 150 16.06 -9.81 7.86
C LEU A 150 16.68 -9.05 6.68
N GLN A 151 17.93 -9.35 6.31
CA GLN A 151 18.57 -8.76 5.14
C GLN A 151 17.86 -9.16 3.84
N LEU A 152 17.53 -10.45 3.69
CA LEU A 152 16.83 -10.94 2.51
C LEU A 152 15.43 -10.35 2.40
N THR A 153 14.69 -10.24 3.51
CA THR A 153 13.39 -9.57 3.56
C THR A 153 13.50 -8.11 3.14
N ARG A 154 14.47 -7.35 3.68
CA ARG A 154 14.71 -5.96 3.27
C ARG A 154 15.03 -5.82 1.78
N LEU A 155 15.79 -6.77 1.22
CA LEU A 155 16.08 -6.80 -0.20
C LEU A 155 14.83 -7.11 -1.04
N VAL A 156 14.01 -8.06 -0.60
CA VAL A 156 12.74 -8.40 -1.26
C VAL A 156 11.77 -7.21 -1.20
N ASP A 157 11.64 -6.55 -0.06
CA ASP A 157 10.79 -5.37 0.09
C ASP A 157 11.29 -4.24 -0.83
N GLY A 158 12.60 -3.95 -0.81
CA GLY A 158 13.19 -2.94 -1.68
C GLY A 158 13.07 -3.27 -3.18
N LEU A 159 13.15 -4.55 -3.56
CA LEU A 159 12.90 -4.98 -4.94
C LEU A 159 11.43 -4.82 -5.31
N THR A 160 10.52 -5.17 -4.40
CA THR A 160 9.08 -5.05 -4.61
C THR A 160 8.68 -3.60 -4.81
N ASP A 161 9.17 -2.70 -3.96
CA ASP A 161 8.93 -1.26 -4.06
C ASP A 161 9.41 -0.69 -5.39
N ARG A 162 10.58 -1.11 -5.87
CA ARG A 162 11.11 -0.69 -7.18
C ARG A 162 10.29 -1.27 -8.33
N LEU A 163 9.88 -2.54 -8.23
CA LEU A 163 9.07 -3.22 -9.26
C LEU A 163 7.64 -2.68 -9.34
N ASN A 164 7.11 -2.09 -8.27
CA ASN A 164 5.78 -1.48 -8.24
C ASN A 164 5.59 -0.35 -9.27
N TYR A 165 6.68 0.28 -9.75
CA TYR A 165 6.62 1.28 -10.83
C TYR A 165 6.60 0.65 -12.24
N PHE A 166 6.95 -0.63 -12.38
CA PHE A 166 6.95 -1.36 -13.65
C PHE A 166 5.68 -2.19 -13.85
N ASN A 167 5.15 -2.77 -12.78
CA ASN A 167 3.95 -3.61 -12.76
C ASN A 167 2.67 -2.96 -13.35
N PRO A 168 2.42 -1.65 -13.20
CA PRO A 168 1.15 -1.05 -13.63
C PRO A 168 0.90 -1.14 -15.14
N LEU A 169 1.96 -1.34 -15.93
CA LEU A 169 1.93 -1.29 -17.38
C LEU A 169 0.81 -2.14 -18.00
N GLU A 170 0.61 -3.37 -17.52
CA GLU A 170 -0.41 -4.26 -18.06
C GLU A 170 -1.84 -3.78 -17.73
N ASN A 171 -2.04 -3.28 -16.51
CA ASN A 171 -3.32 -2.73 -16.09
C ASN A 171 -3.68 -1.46 -16.87
N VAL A 172 -2.70 -0.55 -17.02
CA VAL A 172 -2.84 0.66 -17.84
C VAL A 172 -3.18 0.30 -19.28
N ALA A 173 -2.44 -0.64 -19.87
CA ALA A 173 -2.67 -1.11 -21.23
C ALA A 173 -4.08 -1.67 -21.40
N ARG A 174 -4.53 -2.52 -20.46
CA ARG A 174 -5.86 -3.13 -20.49
C ARG A 174 -6.98 -2.08 -20.44
N LEU A 175 -6.83 -1.05 -19.61
CA LEU A 175 -7.81 0.01 -19.49
C LEU A 175 -7.84 0.91 -20.74
N LEU A 176 -6.68 1.45 -21.16
CA LEU A 176 -6.59 2.46 -22.23
C LEU A 176 -6.75 1.89 -23.64
N ASN A 177 -6.48 0.60 -23.83
CA ASN A 177 -6.73 -0.10 -25.09
C ASN A 177 -8.09 -0.80 -25.12
N SER A 178 -8.89 -0.70 -24.06
CA SER A 178 -10.23 -1.30 -24.08
C SER A 178 -11.11 -0.63 -25.14
N SER A 179 -11.90 -1.43 -25.86
CA SER A 179 -12.89 -0.94 -26.84
C SER A 179 -14.15 -0.38 -26.17
N LYS A 180 -14.13 -0.10 -24.87
CA LYS A 180 -15.29 0.44 -24.15
C LYS A 180 -15.56 1.87 -24.64
N GLU A 181 -16.83 2.20 -24.83
CA GLU A 181 -17.21 3.57 -25.14
C GLU A 181 -16.99 4.46 -23.90
N ASN A 182 -16.46 5.67 -24.11
CA ASN A 182 -16.24 6.66 -23.04
C ASN A 182 -15.38 6.16 -21.86
N VAL A 183 -14.29 5.43 -22.14
CA VAL A 183 -13.32 4.94 -21.13
C VAL A 183 -12.88 6.02 -20.14
N CYS A 184 -12.80 7.27 -20.58
CA CYS A 184 -12.44 8.42 -19.73
C CYS A 184 -13.40 8.67 -18.55
N LEU A 185 -14.62 8.13 -18.59
CA LEU A 185 -15.60 8.22 -17.50
C LEU A 185 -15.45 7.11 -16.46
N ASP A 186 -14.60 6.10 -16.71
CA ASP A 186 -14.33 5.04 -15.74
C ASP A 186 -13.67 5.65 -14.49
N PRO A 187 -14.15 5.34 -13.27
CA PRO A 187 -13.57 5.87 -12.04
C PRO A 187 -12.09 5.53 -11.87
N ALA A 188 -11.60 4.45 -12.49
CA ALA A 188 -10.19 4.08 -12.46
C ALA A 188 -9.32 4.91 -13.43
N PHE A 189 -9.92 5.65 -14.37
CA PHE A 189 -9.18 6.36 -15.42
C PHE A 189 -8.26 7.46 -14.89
N ILE A 190 -8.78 8.39 -14.09
CA ILE A 190 -7.98 9.49 -13.52
C ILE A 190 -6.90 8.97 -12.54
N PRO A 191 -7.18 8.01 -11.64
CA PRO A 191 -6.16 7.35 -10.84
C PRO A 191 -5.04 6.73 -11.68
N VAL A 192 -5.37 6.05 -12.78
CA VAL A 192 -4.37 5.47 -13.70
C VAL A 192 -3.50 6.54 -14.34
N LEU A 193 -4.06 7.68 -14.77
CA LEU A 193 -3.26 8.81 -15.28
C LEU A 193 -2.32 9.38 -14.21
N SER A 194 -2.77 9.45 -12.95
CA SER A 194 -1.95 9.90 -11.83
C SER A 194 -0.83 8.91 -11.51
N GLN A 195 -1.11 7.61 -11.61
CA GLN A 195 -0.10 6.56 -11.48
C GLN A 195 0.93 6.62 -12.61
N LEU A 196 0.50 6.92 -13.83
CA LEU A 196 1.41 7.14 -14.97
C LEU A 196 2.35 8.33 -14.73
N ASP A 197 1.86 9.45 -14.19
CA ASP A 197 2.73 10.58 -13.83
C ASP A 197 3.85 10.13 -12.86
N GLN A 198 3.50 9.36 -11.83
CA GLN A 198 4.45 8.83 -10.85
C GLN A 198 5.46 7.86 -11.48
N CYS A 199 5.00 6.97 -12.36
CA CYS A 199 5.87 6.03 -13.06
C CYS A 199 6.83 6.75 -14.01
N ILE A 200 6.35 7.76 -14.75
CA ILE A 200 7.18 8.58 -15.65
C ILE A 200 8.26 9.33 -14.85
N ALA A 201 7.87 9.97 -13.73
CA ALA A 201 8.83 10.66 -12.86
C ALA A 201 9.90 9.70 -12.34
N TYR A 202 9.50 8.53 -11.82
CA TYR A 202 10.43 7.53 -11.31
C TYR A 202 11.39 7.01 -12.38
N MET A 203 10.91 6.75 -13.61
CA MET A 203 11.77 6.31 -14.72
C MET A 203 12.76 7.41 -15.14
N ASN A 204 12.37 8.68 -15.12
CA ASN A 204 13.29 9.80 -15.41
C ASN A 204 14.39 9.91 -14.35
N GLU A 205 14.07 9.71 -13.07
CA GLU A 205 15.05 9.73 -11.97
C GLU A 205 16.02 8.52 -12.04
N HIS A 206 15.54 7.38 -12.54
CA HIS A 206 16.29 6.12 -12.57
C HIS A 206 16.64 5.66 -13.99
N ALA A 207 17.05 6.60 -14.85
CA ALA A 207 17.36 6.35 -16.26
C ALA A 207 18.49 5.32 -16.50
N HIS A 208 19.28 4.99 -15.47
CA HIS A 208 20.37 4.01 -15.53
C HIS A 208 19.88 2.55 -15.44
N TYR A 209 18.62 2.30 -15.11
CA TYR A 209 18.07 0.94 -15.09
C TYR A 209 17.98 0.36 -16.51
N ARG A 210 18.25 -0.95 -16.63
CA ARG A 210 18.36 -1.66 -17.91
C ARG A 210 17.20 -1.39 -18.89
N ASP A 211 15.96 -1.47 -18.40
CA ASP A 211 14.76 -1.33 -19.25
C ASP A 211 14.00 -0.02 -18.99
N ALA A 212 14.56 0.95 -18.24
CA ALA A 212 13.87 2.19 -17.89
C ALA A 212 13.42 2.98 -19.12
N GLU A 213 14.27 3.08 -20.15
CA GLU A 213 13.95 3.78 -21.39
C GLU A 213 12.74 3.16 -22.10
N LEU A 214 12.69 1.83 -22.19
CA LEU A 214 11.59 1.11 -22.83
C LEU A 214 10.26 1.32 -22.09
N TYR A 215 10.28 1.25 -20.75
CA TYR A 215 9.09 1.53 -19.95
C TYR A 215 8.67 2.99 -20.03
N LEU A 216 9.62 3.93 -20.00
CA LEU A 216 9.35 5.35 -20.15
C LEU A 216 8.63 5.66 -21.47
N ILE A 217 9.11 5.10 -22.59
CA ILE A 217 8.46 5.25 -23.90
C ILE A 217 7.02 4.75 -23.84
N ARG A 218 6.79 3.55 -23.29
CA ARG A 218 5.43 2.98 -23.18
C ARG A 218 4.52 3.81 -22.27
N PHE A 219 5.00 4.27 -21.12
CA PHE A 219 4.21 5.12 -20.24
C PHE A 219 3.83 6.45 -20.89
N ARG A 220 4.74 7.08 -21.64
CA ARG A 220 4.43 8.29 -22.42
C ARG A 220 3.40 8.00 -23.51
N GLN A 221 3.52 6.89 -24.24
CA GLN A 221 2.51 6.48 -25.22
C GLN A 221 1.13 6.32 -24.61
N TYR A 222 1.04 5.67 -23.44
CA TYR A 222 -0.21 5.53 -22.71
C TYR A 222 -0.75 6.87 -22.18
N MET A 223 0.12 7.77 -21.72
CA MET A 223 -0.28 9.12 -21.34
C MET A 223 -0.90 9.87 -22.53
N THR A 224 -0.21 9.91 -23.68
CA THR A 224 -0.70 10.56 -24.89
C THR A 224 -2.01 9.94 -25.38
N ARG A 225 -2.15 8.60 -25.27
CA ARG A 225 -3.42 7.89 -25.54
C ARG A 225 -4.53 8.34 -24.60
N GLY A 226 -4.26 8.43 -23.30
CA GLY A 226 -5.20 8.92 -22.30
C GLY A 226 -5.68 10.35 -22.59
N MET A 227 -4.76 11.27 -22.87
CA MET A 227 -5.09 12.65 -23.25
C MET A 227 -5.94 12.70 -24.53
N THR A 228 -5.61 11.86 -25.52
CA THR A 228 -6.36 11.77 -26.77
C THR A 228 -7.79 11.27 -26.54
N LEU A 229 -7.99 10.29 -25.66
CA LEU A 229 -9.33 9.79 -25.31
C LEU A 229 -10.19 10.87 -24.66
N ILE A 230 -9.62 11.65 -23.74
CA ILE A 230 -10.30 12.81 -23.14
C ILE A 230 -10.69 13.82 -24.22
N LYS A 231 -9.75 14.19 -25.10
CA LYS A 231 -9.99 15.14 -26.20
C LYS A 231 -11.09 14.66 -27.14
N MET A 232 -11.06 13.39 -27.55
CA MET A 232 -12.08 12.79 -28.40
C MET A 232 -13.47 12.84 -27.75
N TYR A 233 -13.55 12.47 -26.47
CA TYR A 233 -14.79 12.55 -25.70
C TYR A 233 -15.30 14.00 -25.63
N ALA A 234 -14.47 14.93 -25.16
CA ALA A 234 -14.84 16.32 -24.97
C ALA A 234 -15.35 16.96 -26.28
N VAL A 235 -14.60 16.81 -27.36
CA VAL A 235 -14.97 17.35 -28.69
C VAL A 235 -16.27 16.72 -29.20
N SER A 236 -16.42 15.40 -29.04
CA SER A 236 -17.63 14.68 -29.44
C SER A 236 -18.86 15.18 -28.67
N THR A 237 -18.77 15.22 -27.34
CA THR A 237 -19.89 15.63 -26.49
C THR A 237 -20.28 17.09 -26.72
N LEU A 238 -19.32 18.00 -26.87
CA LEU A 238 -19.59 19.41 -27.20
C LEU A 238 -20.34 19.54 -28.52
N LYS A 239 -19.88 18.85 -29.57
CA LYS A 239 -20.53 18.87 -30.89
C LYS A 239 -21.93 18.26 -30.86
N HIS A 240 -22.10 17.11 -30.21
CA HIS A 240 -23.40 16.46 -30.09
C HIS A 240 -24.40 17.32 -29.32
N LEU A 241 -23.98 17.88 -28.18
CA LEU A 241 -24.82 18.79 -27.40
C LEU A 241 -25.19 20.05 -28.21
N GLY A 242 -24.21 20.60 -28.94
CA GLY A 242 -24.44 21.72 -29.84
C GLY A 242 -25.49 21.42 -30.91
N GLN A 243 -25.40 20.27 -31.57
CA GLN A 243 -26.37 19.84 -32.58
C GLN A 243 -27.76 19.60 -31.99
N GLU A 244 -27.84 18.99 -30.80
CA GLU A 244 -29.10 18.74 -30.10
C GLU A 244 -29.81 20.06 -29.76
N ILE A 245 -29.08 21.01 -29.16
CA ILE A 245 -29.61 22.33 -28.81
C ILE A 245 -30.00 23.10 -30.07
N TYR A 246 -29.17 23.09 -31.10
CA TYR A 246 -29.46 23.77 -32.36
C TYR A 246 -30.77 23.28 -33.01
N LYS A 247 -31.06 21.97 -32.96
CA LYS A 247 -32.34 21.41 -33.44
C LYS A 247 -33.53 21.99 -32.68
N GLN A 248 -33.40 22.19 -31.36
CA GLN A 248 -34.44 22.82 -30.53
C GLN A 248 -34.58 24.32 -30.81
N LEU A 249 -33.49 25.02 -31.14
CA LEU A 249 -33.51 26.45 -31.49
C LEU A 249 -34.17 26.77 -32.83
N LYS A 250 -34.24 25.78 -33.75
CA LYS A 250 -34.91 25.94 -35.04
C LYS A 250 -36.42 26.05 -34.92
N ASP A 251 -37.01 25.60 -33.82
CA ASP A 251 -38.45 25.69 -33.60
C ASP A 251 -38.85 27.16 -33.36
N PRO A 252 -39.60 27.79 -34.30
CA PRO A 252 -39.99 29.19 -34.18
C PRO A 252 -41.00 29.44 -33.05
N SER A 253 -41.61 28.41 -32.47
CA SER A 253 -42.53 28.54 -31.34
C SER A 253 -41.85 28.85 -30.00
N VAL A 254 -40.53 28.64 -29.90
CA VAL A 254 -39.77 28.81 -28.67
C VAL A 254 -39.30 30.26 -28.52
N SER A 255 -39.65 30.90 -27.41
CA SER A 255 -39.23 32.28 -27.13
C SER A 255 -37.70 32.40 -26.97
N ILE A 256 -37.14 33.56 -27.34
CA ILE A 256 -35.70 33.88 -27.21
C ILE A 256 -35.19 33.63 -25.79
N GLY A 257 -35.98 34.00 -24.78
CA GLY A 257 -35.65 33.74 -23.37
C GLY A 257 -35.49 32.24 -23.08
N LYS A 258 -36.44 31.41 -23.53
CA LYS A 258 -36.36 29.95 -23.38
C LYS A 258 -35.18 29.35 -24.14
N GLN A 259 -34.93 29.79 -25.38
CA GLN A 259 -33.77 29.34 -26.17
C GLN A 259 -32.45 29.62 -25.45
N THR A 260 -32.33 30.83 -24.87
CA THR A 260 -31.15 31.25 -24.10
C THR A 260 -30.98 30.37 -22.86
N THR A 261 -32.04 30.21 -22.05
CA THR A 261 -32.00 29.38 -20.84
C THR A 261 -31.59 27.93 -21.13
N VAL A 262 -32.18 27.30 -22.15
CA VAL A 262 -31.85 25.92 -22.52
C VAL A 262 -30.37 25.80 -22.91
N CYS A 263 -29.85 26.77 -23.66
CA CYS A 263 -28.46 26.81 -24.10
C CYS A 263 -27.47 26.86 -22.92
N PHE A 264 -27.75 27.65 -21.88
CA PHE A 264 -26.86 27.75 -20.72
C PHE A 264 -27.04 26.58 -19.74
N VAL A 265 -28.27 26.19 -19.42
CA VAL A 265 -28.55 25.14 -18.42
C VAL A 265 -27.97 23.79 -18.85
N LYS A 266 -28.15 23.40 -20.13
CA LYS A 266 -27.64 22.12 -20.64
C LYS A 266 -26.11 22.04 -20.65
N PHE A 267 -25.44 23.14 -21.00
CA PHE A 267 -23.97 23.19 -20.91
C PHE A 267 -23.51 23.16 -19.45
N LYS A 268 -24.17 23.93 -18.57
CA LYS A 268 -23.84 23.97 -17.15
C LYS A 268 -23.99 22.61 -16.47
N SER A 269 -24.99 21.80 -16.84
CA SER A 269 -25.18 20.46 -16.27
C SER A 269 -24.08 19.46 -16.66
N MET A 270 -23.47 19.62 -17.83
CA MET A 270 -22.34 18.79 -18.30
C MET A 270 -20.98 19.26 -17.76
N ALA A 271 -20.88 20.53 -17.38
CA ALA A 271 -19.62 21.17 -17.02
C ALA A 271 -18.81 20.44 -15.93
N PRO A 272 -19.40 19.90 -14.83
CA PRO A 272 -18.62 19.25 -13.77
C PRO A 272 -17.82 18.03 -14.26
N THR A 273 -18.46 17.16 -15.04
CA THR A 273 -17.83 15.97 -15.62
C THR A 273 -16.76 16.37 -16.64
N MET A 274 -17.04 17.39 -17.44
CA MET A 274 -16.08 17.85 -18.44
C MET A 274 -14.86 18.53 -17.81
N LYS A 275 -15.08 19.34 -16.77
CA LYS A 275 -14.04 20.07 -16.04
C LYS A 275 -13.01 19.13 -15.43
N SER A 276 -13.45 18.04 -14.80
CA SER A 276 -12.52 17.08 -14.18
C SER A 276 -11.60 16.42 -15.21
N LEU A 277 -12.11 16.15 -16.42
CA LEU A 277 -11.35 15.55 -17.51
C LEU A 277 -10.45 16.58 -18.22
N ILE A 278 -10.99 17.75 -18.58
CA ILE A 278 -10.21 18.83 -19.23
C ILE A 278 -9.04 19.24 -18.34
N HIS A 279 -9.26 19.30 -17.02
CA HIS A 279 -8.20 19.60 -16.06
C HIS A 279 -7.01 18.62 -16.15
N GLN A 280 -7.24 17.34 -16.48
CA GLN A 280 -6.15 16.38 -16.66
C GLN A 280 -5.24 16.75 -17.85
N ILE A 281 -5.81 17.33 -18.91
CA ILE A 281 -5.03 17.85 -20.03
C ILE A 281 -4.34 19.17 -19.63
N GLU A 282 -5.07 20.12 -19.04
CA GLU A 282 -4.54 21.43 -18.61
C GLU A 282 -3.33 21.28 -17.69
N LYS A 283 -3.40 20.37 -16.70
CA LYS A 283 -2.30 20.07 -15.77
C LYS A 283 -1.00 19.74 -16.50
N ARG A 284 -1.08 19.01 -17.61
CA ARG A 284 0.09 18.43 -18.32
C ARG A 284 0.54 19.28 -19.51
N CYS A 285 -0.25 20.28 -19.91
CA CYS A 285 0.11 21.20 -20.99
C CYS A 285 1.35 22.06 -20.70
N LYS A 286 1.66 22.31 -19.43
CA LYS A 286 2.84 23.10 -19.02
C LYS A 286 4.16 22.41 -19.34
N GLU A 287 4.17 21.08 -19.29
CA GLU A 287 5.39 20.26 -19.46
C GLU A 287 5.52 19.71 -20.88
N HIS A 288 4.41 19.60 -21.62
CA HIS A 288 4.36 18.93 -22.91
C HIS A 288 3.53 19.70 -23.95
N GLN A 289 4.22 20.22 -24.97
CA GLN A 289 3.61 20.98 -26.05
C GLN A 289 2.63 20.15 -26.90
N GLU A 290 2.82 18.83 -27.01
CA GLU A 290 1.88 17.96 -27.71
C GLU A 290 0.48 17.99 -27.08
N TYR A 291 0.37 18.12 -25.75
CA TYR A 291 -0.91 18.19 -25.06
C TYR A 291 -1.59 19.56 -25.22
N GLN A 292 -0.81 20.62 -25.46
CA GLN A 292 -1.38 21.94 -25.80
C GLN A 292 -2.24 21.88 -27.06
N SER A 293 -1.78 21.21 -28.12
CA SER A 293 -2.58 21.06 -29.35
C SER A 293 -3.91 20.33 -29.10
N LEU A 294 -3.93 19.33 -28.20
CA LEU A 294 -5.15 18.62 -27.83
C LEU A 294 -6.11 19.53 -27.05
N TYR A 295 -5.56 20.36 -26.16
CA TYR A 295 -6.34 21.35 -25.41
C TYR A 295 -6.90 22.44 -26.31
N ASP A 296 -6.10 22.95 -27.25
CA ASP A 296 -6.47 23.94 -28.25
C ASP A 296 -7.66 23.46 -29.10
N ASP A 297 -7.67 22.18 -29.50
CA ASP A 297 -8.79 21.58 -30.24
C ASP A 297 -10.11 21.57 -29.42
N ILE A 298 -10.02 21.35 -28.10
CA ILE A 298 -11.18 21.39 -27.20
C ILE A 298 -11.69 22.82 -27.05
N LEU A 299 -10.80 23.78 -26.80
CA LEU A 299 -11.14 25.20 -26.71
C LEU A 299 -11.78 25.70 -28.01
N TYR A 300 -11.17 25.39 -29.15
CA TYR A 300 -11.70 25.74 -30.46
C TYR A 300 -13.10 25.17 -30.67
N THR A 301 -13.29 23.87 -30.37
CA THR A 301 -14.60 23.22 -30.50
C THR A 301 -15.64 23.86 -29.57
N TYR A 302 -15.26 24.19 -28.33
CA TYR A 302 -16.13 24.88 -27.39
C TYR A 302 -16.57 26.24 -27.94
N PHE A 303 -15.63 27.12 -28.27
CA PHE A 303 -15.94 28.46 -28.78
C PHE A 303 -16.74 28.42 -30.08
N GLN A 304 -16.38 27.56 -31.03
CA GLN A 304 -17.13 27.36 -32.27
C GLN A 304 -18.57 26.93 -32.02
N THR A 305 -18.76 25.93 -31.14
CA THR A 305 -20.09 25.41 -30.83
C THR A 305 -20.95 26.48 -30.16
N ARG A 306 -20.38 27.20 -29.18
CA ARG A 306 -21.08 28.27 -28.46
C ARG A 306 -21.40 29.45 -29.38
N HIS A 307 -20.44 29.89 -30.22
CA HIS A 307 -20.64 30.92 -31.23
C HIS A 307 -21.82 30.59 -32.15
N TYR A 308 -21.83 29.37 -32.69
CA TYR A 308 -22.87 28.89 -33.59
C TYR A 308 -24.27 28.88 -32.96
N LEU A 309 -24.37 28.64 -31.65
CA LEU A 309 -25.64 28.66 -30.92
C LEU A 309 -26.08 30.09 -30.55
N LEU A 310 -25.16 30.94 -30.12
CA LEU A 310 -25.46 32.25 -29.54
C LEU A 310 -25.70 33.32 -30.60
N VAL A 311 -24.96 33.31 -31.72
CA VAL A 311 -25.08 34.35 -32.76
C VAL A 311 -26.52 34.49 -33.30
N PRO A 312 -27.25 33.41 -33.64
CA PRO A 312 -28.64 33.53 -34.09
C PRO A 312 -29.58 34.10 -33.01
N ILE A 313 -29.36 33.76 -31.74
CA ILE A 313 -30.14 34.27 -30.60
C ILE A 313 -29.91 35.78 -30.44
N ILE A 314 -28.63 36.18 -30.43
CA ILE A 314 -28.22 37.58 -30.30
C ILE A 314 -28.79 38.39 -31.46
N THR A 315 -28.61 37.93 -32.71
CA THR A 315 -29.08 38.63 -33.90
C THR A 315 -30.59 38.89 -33.85
N ARG A 316 -31.37 37.87 -33.47
CA ARG A 316 -32.83 37.99 -33.35
C ARG A 316 -33.23 38.96 -32.22
N LYS A 317 -32.49 38.97 -31.12
CA LYS A 317 -32.75 39.88 -29.99
C LYS A 317 -32.43 41.34 -30.35
N LEU A 318 -31.35 41.59 -31.08
CA LEU A 318 -30.98 42.94 -31.52
C LEU A 318 -31.94 43.51 -32.57
N GLN A 319 -32.59 42.65 -33.36
CA GLN A 319 -33.61 43.08 -34.33
C GLN A 319 -34.96 43.48 -33.71
N SER A 320 -35.14 43.40 -32.39
CA SER A 320 -36.41 43.79 -31.77
C SER A 320 -36.61 45.31 -31.79
N ASP A 321 -37.78 45.76 -32.27
CA ASP A 321 -38.10 47.18 -32.37
C ASP A 321 -38.12 47.86 -30.99
N THR A 322 -37.25 48.86 -30.83
CA THR A 322 -37.20 49.75 -29.67
C THR A 322 -37.26 51.19 -30.15
N THR A 323 -38.03 52.02 -29.44
CA THR A 323 -38.26 53.41 -29.83
C THR A 323 -37.16 54.31 -29.26
N GLY A 324 -36.37 54.92 -30.15
CA GLY A 324 -35.28 55.83 -29.80
C GLY A 324 -33.90 55.16 -29.76
N LEU A 325 -32.88 55.86 -30.25
CA LEU A 325 -31.52 55.30 -30.37
C LEU A 325 -30.86 55.08 -29.00
N VAL A 326 -31.00 56.02 -28.06
CA VAL A 326 -30.38 55.93 -26.72
C VAL A 326 -31.01 54.83 -25.87
N SER A 327 -32.34 54.73 -25.86
CA SER A 327 -33.07 53.69 -25.12
C SER A 327 -32.76 52.30 -25.66
N MET A 328 -32.68 52.16 -26.98
CA MET A 328 -32.21 50.97 -27.66
C MET A 328 -30.77 50.64 -27.26
N ALA A 329 -29.83 51.59 -27.39
CA ALA A 329 -28.43 51.37 -27.04
C ALA A 329 -28.28 50.92 -25.58
N LYS A 330 -29.02 51.52 -24.64
CA LYS A 330 -29.05 51.11 -23.23
C LYS A 330 -29.53 49.66 -23.09
N SER A 331 -30.64 49.31 -23.73
CA SER A 331 -31.22 47.96 -23.70
C SER A 331 -30.28 46.92 -24.31
N GLU A 332 -29.69 47.22 -25.47
CA GLU A 332 -28.77 46.32 -26.18
C GLU A 332 -27.44 46.15 -25.44
N CYS A 333 -26.87 47.22 -24.88
CA CYS A 333 -25.66 47.13 -24.04
C CYS A 333 -25.92 46.28 -22.81
N ALA A 334 -27.03 46.50 -22.09
CA ALA A 334 -27.38 45.70 -20.92
C ALA A 334 -27.59 44.23 -21.28
N TYR A 335 -28.25 43.94 -22.41
CA TYR A 335 -28.41 42.57 -22.89
C TYR A 335 -27.07 41.91 -23.24
N MET A 336 -26.22 42.59 -23.99
CA MET A 336 -24.91 42.05 -24.38
C MET A 336 -23.98 41.87 -23.19
N MET A 337 -24.01 42.79 -22.21
CA MET A 337 -23.26 42.66 -20.96
C MET A 337 -23.69 41.40 -20.21
N ASN A 338 -25.00 41.18 -20.04
CA ASN A 338 -25.51 39.98 -19.37
C ASN A 338 -25.14 38.71 -20.14
N MET A 339 -25.31 38.70 -21.48
CA MET A 339 -24.95 37.56 -22.31
C MET A 339 -23.46 37.21 -22.23
N CYS A 340 -22.58 38.21 -22.30
CA CYS A 340 -21.14 38.00 -22.18
C CYS A 340 -20.76 37.57 -20.76
N THR A 341 -21.47 38.06 -19.74
CA THR A 341 -21.24 37.67 -18.33
C THR A 341 -21.62 36.21 -18.11
N ASP A 342 -22.79 35.80 -18.60
CA ASP A 342 -23.24 34.41 -18.54
C ASP A 342 -22.28 33.47 -19.27
N GLU A 343 -21.77 33.87 -20.44
CA GLU A 343 -20.82 33.10 -21.23
C GLU A 343 -19.43 33.03 -20.58
N PHE A 344 -18.95 34.15 -20.02
CA PHE A 344 -17.71 34.21 -19.24
C PHE A 344 -17.78 33.28 -18.03
N ASN A 345 -18.88 33.34 -17.28
CA ASN A 345 -19.11 32.46 -16.14
C ASN A 345 -19.18 31.00 -16.58
N LEU A 346 -19.91 30.69 -17.65
CA LEU A 346 -20.02 29.32 -18.17
C LEU A 346 -18.65 28.77 -18.57
N TYR A 347 -17.81 29.57 -19.24
CA TYR A 347 -16.45 29.16 -19.60
C TYR A 347 -15.66 28.68 -18.36
N HIS A 348 -15.72 29.41 -17.25
CA HIS A 348 -15.03 29.03 -16.00
C HIS A 348 -15.64 27.81 -15.27
N HIS A 349 -16.85 27.38 -15.66
CA HIS A 349 -17.38 26.08 -15.24
C HIS A 349 -16.70 24.91 -15.97
N PHE A 350 -16.06 25.12 -17.12
CA PHE A 350 -15.36 24.09 -17.90
C PHE A 350 -13.84 24.15 -17.74
N PHE A 351 -13.27 25.35 -17.79
CA PHE A 351 -11.83 25.58 -17.90
C PHE A 351 -11.28 26.28 -16.66
N GLN A 352 -10.11 25.85 -16.18
CA GLN A 352 -9.40 26.52 -15.08
C GLN A 352 -8.29 27.45 -15.59
N SER A 353 -7.81 27.21 -16.81
CA SER A 353 -6.60 27.84 -17.32
C SER A 353 -6.71 29.35 -17.56
N SER A 354 -5.54 29.99 -17.65
CA SER A 354 -5.27 31.43 -17.73
C SER A 354 -5.47 32.03 -19.13
N GLU A 355 -6.13 31.32 -20.05
CA GLU A 355 -6.32 31.74 -21.46
C GLU A 355 -7.42 32.82 -21.60
N GLU A 356 -7.40 33.82 -20.72
CA GLU A 356 -8.37 34.91 -20.69
C GLU A 356 -8.36 35.68 -22.01
N ASP A 357 -7.20 35.89 -22.62
CA ASP A 357 -7.13 36.59 -23.91
C ASP A 357 -7.87 35.84 -25.03
N ARG A 358 -7.83 34.51 -25.06
CA ARG A 358 -8.62 33.74 -26.04
C ARG A 358 -10.12 33.84 -25.77
N LEU A 359 -10.50 33.85 -24.49
CA LEU A 359 -11.89 34.10 -24.10
C LEU A 359 -12.34 35.49 -24.54
N TYR A 360 -11.56 36.54 -24.30
CA TYR A 360 -11.87 37.90 -24.75
C TYR A 360 -11.93 38.01 -26.29
N GLN A 361 -11.01 37.37 -27.03
CA GLN A 361 -11.08 37.31 -28.50
C GLN A 361 -12.40 36.67 -28.97
N TYR A 362 -12.83 35.58 -28.33
CA TYR A 362 -14.12 34.95 -28.63
C TYR A 362 -15.31 35.86 -28.27
N LEU A 363 -15.28 36.52 -27.11
CA LEU A 363 -16.34 37.47 -26.71
C LEU A 363 -16.40 38.66 -27.67
N GLU A 364 -15.27 39.18 -28.13
CA GLU A 364 -15.19 40.21 -29.17
C GLU A 364 -15.90 39.74 -30.46
N LEU A 365 -15.65 38.50 -30.91
CA LEU A 365 -16.36 37.91 -32.05
C LEU A 365 -17.88 37.80 -31.83
N LEU A 366 -18.34 37.49 -30.61
CA LEU A 366 -19.77 37.51 -30.28
C LEU A 366 -20.35 38.92 -30.34
N THR A 367 -19.62 39.91 -29.81
CA THR A 367 -20.06 41.31 -29.81
C THR A 367 -20.02 41.98 -31.19
N GLN A 368 -19.39 41.37 -32.19
CA GLN A 368 -19.29 41.94 -33.54
C GLN A 368 -20.67 42.19 -34.18
N GLN A 369 -21.65 41.31 -33.97
CA GLN A 369 -23.02 41.53 -34.50
C GLN A 369 -23.69 42.73 -33.83
N PHE A 370 -23.48 42.88 -32.52
CA PHE A 370 -23.94 44.04 -31.75
C PHE A 370 -23.27 45.34 -32.23
N TYR A 371 -21.95 45.33 -32.39
CA TYR A 371 -21.19 46.44 -32.95
C TYR A 371 -21.77 46.88 -34.30
N ASN A 372 -21.92 45.95 -35.24
CA ASN A 372 -22.41 46.26 -36.59
C ASN A 372 -23.83 46.83 -36.57
N HIS A 373 -24.71 46.26 -35.74
CA HIS A 373 -26.08 46.71 -35.59
C HIS A 373 -26.15 48.14 -35.04
N LEU A 374 -25.50 48.37 -33.91
CA LEU A 374 -25.53 49.65 -33.22
C LEU A 374 -24.83 50.74 -34.03
N TRP A 375 -23.65 50.45 -34.58
CA TRP A 375 -22.89 51.38 -35.41
C TRP A 375 -23.67 51.82 -36.65
N SER A 376 -24.41 50.92 -37.30
CA SER A 376 -25.23 51.27 -38.47
C SER A 376 -26.27 52.35 -38.18
N LYS A 377 -26.79 52.39 -36.95
CA LYS A 377 -27.77 53.38 -36.48
C LYS A 377 -27.08 54.64 -35.95
N ILE A 378 -26.02 54.48 -35.15
CA ILE A 378 -25.18 55.59 -34.68
C ILE A 378 -24.65 56.40 -35.85
N ASN A 379 -24.20 55.74 -36.92
CA ASN A 379 -23.67 56.41 -38.11
C ASN A 379 -24.72 57.22 -38.89
N ARG A 380 -26.02 56.95 -38.72
CA ARG A 380 -27.11 57.74 -39.34
C ARG A 380 -27.55 58.92 -38.48
N GLU A 381 -27.29 58.89 -37.18
CA GLU A 381 -27.72 59.93 -36.23
C GLU A 381 -27.07 61.29 -36.52
N GLN A 382 -27.84 62.37 -36.44
CA GLN A 382 -27.37 63.75 -36.68
C GLN A 382 -27.61 64.65 -35.46
N ASP A 383 -28.28 64.16 -34.42
CA ASP A 383 -28.45 64.92 -33.19
C ASP A 383 -27.21 64.80 -32.29
N LYS A 384 -26.50 65.93 -32.12
CA LYS A 384 -25.33 66.04 -31.22
C LYS A 384 -25.67 65.66 -29.77
N LYS A 385 -26.88 65.96 -29.30
CA LYS A 385 -27.28 65.62 -27.91
C LYS A 385 -27.36 64.11 -27.74
N THR A 386 -28.04 63.43 -28.66
CA THR A 386 -28.11 61.96 -28.72
C THR A 386 -26.72 61.31 -28.80
N LEU A 387 -25.81 61.82 -29.65
CA LEU A 387 -24.44 61.30 -29.73
C LEU A 387 -23.63 61.51 -28.44
N SER A 388 -23.81 62.65 -27.75
CA SER A 388 -23.18 62.92 -26.46
C SER A 388 -23.72 62.00 -25.34
N GLU A 389 -25.03 61.73 -25.36
CA GLU A 389 -25.65 60.77 -24.43
C GLU A 389 -25.13 59.34 -24.65
N LEU A 390 -24.96 58.91 -25.91
CA LEU A 390 -24.36 57.62 -26.25
C LEU A 390 -22.90 57.52 -25.81
N CYS A 391 -22.09 58.58 -26.02
CA CYS A 391 -20.72 58.62 -25.52
C CYS A 391 -20.68 58.49 -23.99
N SER A 392 -21.58 59.18 -23.29
CA SER A 392 -21.68 59.10 -21.83
C SER A 392 -22.06 57.70 -21.36
N LEU A 393 -22.99 57.05 -22.06
CA LEU A 393 -23.40 55.67 -21.79
C LEU A 393 -22.25 54.68 -21.97
N PHE A 394 -21.52 54.73 -23.08
CA PHE A 394 -20.39 53.82 -23.31
C PHE A 394 -19.22 54.10 -22.36
N THR A 395 -18.98 55.38 -22.04
CA THR A 395 -17.96 55.76 -21.05
C THR A 395 -18.28 55.19 -19.69
N MET A 396 -19.56 55.19 -19.28
CA MET A 396 -20.00 54.59 -18.02
C MET A 396 -19.55 53.13 -17.88
N TYR A 397 -19.74 52.31 -18.92
CA TYR A 397 -19.31 50.90 -18.91
C TYR A 397 -17.78 50.75 -18.87
N VAL A 398 -17.02 51.61 -19.56
CA VAL A 398 -15.55 51.60 -19.50
C VAL A 398 -15.05 52.00 -18.11
N THR A 399 -15.62 53.04 -17.51
CA THR A 399 -15.25 53.46 -16.16
C THR A 399 -15.65 52.45 -15.09
N GLN A 400 -16.73 51.69 -15.30
CA GLN A 400 -17.11 50.59 -14.42
C GLN A 400 -16.01 49.51 -14.37
N ASP A 401 -15.42 49.14 -15.50
CA ASP A 401 -14.31 48.18 -15.53
C ASP A 401 -13.08 48.67 -14.72
N GLU A 402 -12.80 49.97 -14.73
CA GLU A 402 -11.64 50.58 -14.03
C GLU A 402 -11.84 50.65 -12.51
N GLN A 403 -13.04 51.02 -12.06
CA GLN A 403 -13.36 51.17 -10.65
C GLN A 403 -13.27 49.84 -9.88
N HIS A 404 -13.57 48.72 -10.54
CA HIS A 404 -13.58 47.40 -9.91
C HIS A 404 -12.20 46.73 -9.85
N ASN A 405 -11.21 47.20 -10.64
CA ASN A 405 -9.82 46.70 -10.54
C ASN A 405 -9.16 46.99 -9.18
N HIS A 406 -9.69 47.93 -8.39
CA HIS A 406 -9.08 48.36 -7.14
C HIS A 406 -9.59 47.64 -5.88
N PHE A 407 -10.64 46.81 -5.96
CA PHE A 407 -11.33 46.29 -4.77
C PHE A 407 -11.44 44.76 -4.67
N GLU A 408 -11.24 43.98 -5.74
CA GLU A 408 -11.47 42.53 -5.73
C GLU A 408 -10.36 41.79 -6.48
N GLU A 409 -9.29 41.36 -5.79
CA GLU A 409 -8.22 40.53 -6.38
C GLU A 409 -8.61 39.04 -6.53
N GLU A 410 -9.76 38.60 -5.98
CA GLU A 410 -10.09 37.17 -5.87
C GLU A 410 -11.18 36.67 -6.85
N GLU A 411 -12.04 37.52 -7.40
CA GLU A 411 -13.08 37.10 -8.36
C GLU A 411 -12.77 37.58 -9.79
N LYS A 412 -12.43 36.63 -10.67
CA LYS A 412 -12.38 36.89 -12.11
C LYS A 412 -13.77 37.32 -12.58
N ARG A 413 -13.92 38.59 -12.95
CA ARG A 413 -15.16 39.16 -13.52
C ARG A 413 -14.94 39.65 -14.94
N LEU A 414 -16.03 39.67 -15.71
CA LEU A 414 -16.04 40.20 -17.07
C LEU A 414 -15.77 41.71 -17.06
N LYS A 415 -14.84 42.16 -17.90
CA LYS A 415 -14.61 43.57 -18.24
C LYS A 415 -15.35 43.90 -19.53
N PHE A 416 -16.60 44.33 -19.44
CA PHE A 416 -17.46 44.54 -20.61
C PHE A 416 -17.07 45.82 -21.39
N GLY A 417 -16.58 46.83 -20.70
CA GLY A 417 -15.98 48.03 -21.29
C GLY A 417 -14.87 47.72 -22.30
N ARG A 418 -14.02 46.70 -22.04
CA ARG A 418 -13.01 46.21 -23.01
C ARG A 418 -13.64 45.81 -24.35
N LEU A 419 -14.81 45.17 -24.33
CA LEU A 419 -15.49 44.66 -25.53
C LEU A 419 -16.14 45.77 -26.37
N ILE A 420 -16.59 46.86 -25.72
CA ILE A 420 -17.29 47.96 -26.41
C ILE A 420 -16.39 49.17 -26.70
N GLN A 421 -15.10 49.09 -26.36
CA GLN A 421 -14.18 50.22 -26.47
C GLN A 421 -14.08 50.77 -27.90
N ASN A 422 -14.20 49.92 -28.91
CA ASN A 422 -14.19 50.34 -30.32
C ASN A 422 -15.44 51.17 -30.65
N ILE A 423 -16.64 50.75 -30.20
CA ILE A 423 -17.88 51.52 -30.37
C ILE A 423 -17.75 52.90 -29.73
N LEU A 424 -17.17 52.98 -28.53
CA LEU A 424 -16.94 54.25 -27.84
C LEU A 424 -16.04 55.17 -28.68
N LYS A 425 -14.89 54.68 -29.14
CA LYS A 425 -13.94 55.45 -29.96
C LYS A 425 -14.58 55.97 -31.24
N ASP A 426 -15.34 55.13 -31.93
CA ASP A 426 -15.97 55.50 -33.19
C ASP A 426 -17.13 56.49 -32.99
N THR A 427 -17.89 56.34 -31.90
CA THR A 427 -18.96 57.28 -31.53
C THR A 427 -18.39 58.65 -31.12
N GLN A 428 -17.29 58.67 -30.36
CA GLN A 428 -16.56 59.89 -30.02
C GLN A 428 -15.98 60.58 -31.26
N GLY A 429 -15.36 59.81 -32.16
CA GLY A 429 -14.85 60.32 -33.43
C GLY A 429 -15.95 60.93 -34.29
N LYS A 430 -17.13 60.31 -34.33
CA LYS A 430 -18.29 60.87 -35.00
C LYS A 430 -18.79 62.17 -34.37
N LEU A 431 -18.85 62.25 -33.05
CA LEU A 431 -19.26 63.46 -32.33
C LEU A 431 -18.30 64.63 -32.60
N LEU A 432 -16.99 64.37 -32.63
CA LEU A 432 -15.95 65.36 -32.92
C LEU A 432 -16.01 65.89 -34.36
N ASN A 433 -16.32 65.02 -35.32
CA ASN A 433 -16.41 65.37 -36.74
C ASN A 433 -17.78 65.95 -37.15
N HIS A 434 -18.69 66.17 -36.20
CA HIS A 434 -20.02 66.67 -36.51
C HIS A 434 -19.94 68.15 -36.93
N PRO A 435 -20.47 68.54 -38.12
CA PRO A 435 -20.45 69.93 -38.56
C PRO A 435 -21.17 70.83 -37.54
N ASN A 436 -20.65 72.04 -37.35
CA ASN A 436 -21.06 72.96 -36.30
C ASN A 436 -22.52 73.38 -36.41
#